data_AF-A0A8T5LZ99-F1
#
_entry.id   AF-A0A8T5LZ99-F1
#
_cell.length_a   1.000
_cell.length_b   1.000
_cell.length_c   1.000
_cell.angle_alpha   90.00
_cell.angle_beta   90.00
_cell.angle_gamma   90.00
#
_symmetry.space_group_name_H-M   'P 1'
#
loop_
_entity.id
_entity.type
_entity.pdbx_description
1 polymer ?
#
loop_
_entity_poly.entity_id
_entity_poly.type
_entity_poly.pdbx_seq_one_letter_code
_entity_poly.pdbx_strand_id
1 'polypeptide(L)'
;METRTMAKDIGHIVILLALIGSVVFLFTWTGVIKCNIIPGWCDAYWFIVRGGEPRILIVSGDFGMGNPDLLEQTLRDPTHAGAITTQAHIDRITLGNLQEFDLVIVERARQMETAKLRMFMDYVDSGGRLVWTGDAGVELGREKQYPGNQTIEDEYLFEDEDPNLDSNVHRMIGPWARKEGTRIVPFHEFLGVQYETNYCSIKECTGRPWQGVLITNPSRDHPLVYALRPNLVLRGDFAIVTDVSGSITTRALTLDWFSELIGQDQLNYGRTFPLITTSGYGERIAYYAVPPEQFVAEDLEEKYYSIVENVYYGMLR
;
A
#
# COMPACT_ATOMS: atom_id res chain seq x y z
N MET A 1 13.76 -4.15 59.46
CA MET A 1 14.82 -4.23 58.43
C MET A 1 14.28 -4.79 57.10
N GLU A 2 13.20 -5.59 57.11
CA GLU A 2 12.54 -6.16 55.92
C GLU A 2 11.77 -5.17 55.02
N THR A 3 11.30 -4.03 55.54
CA THR A 3 10.55 -3.05 54.72
C THR A 3 11.43 -2.29 53.73
N ARG A 4 12.74 -2.14 54.03
CA ARG A 4 13.70 -1.49 53.12
C ARG A 4 14.10 -2.37 51.93
N THR A 5 14.09 -3.69 52.10
CA THR A 5 14.38 -4.63 51.01
C THR A 5 13.20 -4.72 50.04
N MET A 6 11.95 -4.81 50.54
CA MET A 6 10.76 -4.78 49.68
C MET A 6 10.65 -3.50 48.83
N ALA A 7 10.89 -2.33 49.42
CA ALA A 7 10.80 -1.06 48.68
C ALA A 7 11.82 -0.97 47.54
N LYS A 8 13.04 -1.50 47.77
CA LYS A 8 14.08 -1.59 46.76
C LYS A 8 13.66 -2.55 45.64
N ASP A 9 13.14 -3.72 45.99
CA ASP A 9 12.74 -4.74 45.02
C ASP A 9 11.57 -4.27 44.14
N ILE A 10 10.57 -3.59 44.74
CA ILE A 10 9.47 -2.95 44.01
C ILE A 10 10.00 -1.91 43.02
N GLY A 11 10.98 -1.09 43.43
CA GLY A 11 11.60 -0.11 42.53
C GLY A 11 12.29 -0.76 41.32
N HIS A 12 12.99 -1.87 41.51
CA HIS A 12 13.62 -2.60 40.41
C HIS A 12 12.58 -3.22 39.46
N ILE A 13 11.48 -3.75 40.01
CA ILE A 13 10.38 -4.31 39.21
C ILE A 13 9.75 -3.22 38.34
N VAL A 14 9.48 -2.03 38.90
CA VAL A 14 8.91 -0.91 38.14
C VAL A 14 9.83 -0.46 37.01
N ILE A 15 11.13 -0.32 37.28
CA ILE A 15 12.13 0.06 36.27
C ILE A 15 12.19 -1.00 35.16
N LEU A 16 12.19 -2.29 35.53
CA LEU A 16 12.20 -3.38 34.56
C LEU A 16 10.95 -3.36 33.67
N LEU A 17 9.77 -3.17 34.24
CA LEU A 17 8.52 -3.06 33.48
C LEU A 17 8.52 -1.85 32.55
N ALA A 18 9.03 -0.71 33.00
CA ALA A 18 9.17 0.48 32.16
C ALA A 18 10.12 0.23 30.97
N LEU A 19 11.22 -0.49 31.21
CA LEU A 19 12.18 -0.84 30.16
C LEU A 19 11.57 -1.81 29.15
N ILE A 20 10.87 -2.86 29.61
CA ILE A 20 10.15 -3.79 28.74
C ILE A 20 9.10 -3.03 27.92
N GLY A 21 8.29 -2.18 28.56
CA GLY A 21 7.28 -1.36 27.87
C GLY A 21 7.89 -0.45 26.81
N SER A 22 9.04 0.15 27.09
CA SER A 22 9.77 1.00 26.13
C SER A 22 10.28 0.21 24.94
N VAL A 23 10.82 -0.99 25.18
CA VAL A 23 11.29 -1.89 24.11
C VAL A 23 10.14 -2.39 23.23
N VAL A 24 9.03 -2.83 23.84
CA VAL A 24 7.82 -3.25 23.12
C VAL A 24 7.26 -2.10 22.30
N PHE A 25 7.23 -0.88 22.86
CA PHE A 25 6.83 0.32 22.14
C PHE A 25 7.72 0.58 20.93
N LEU A 26 9.04 0.53 21.09
CA LEU A 26 9.97 0.73 19.98
C LEU A 26 9.79 -0.33 18.88
N PHE A 27 9.64 -1.61 19.24
CA PHE A 27 9.40 -2.67 18.25
C PHE A 27 8.04 -2.56 17.56
N THR A 28 7.01 -2.08 18.27
CA THR A 28 5.69 -1.83 17.67
C THR A 28 5.75 -0.64 16.72
N TRP A 29 6.39 0.44 17.15
CA TRP A 29 6.55 1.66 16.36
C TRP A 29 7.37 1.41 15.09
N THR A 30 8.45 0.62 15.17
CA THR A 30 9.25 0.24 13.99
C THR A 30 8.57 -0.80 13.09
N GLY A 31 7.43 -1.39 13.50
CA GLY A 31 6.70 -2.38 12.72
C GLY A 31 7.29 -3.80 12.78
N VAL A 32 8.25 -4.05 13.67
CA VAL A 32 8.83 -5.40 13.88
C VAL A 32 7.83 -6.33 14.55
N ILE A 33 7.02 -5.79 15.46
CA ILE A 33 6.00 -6.50 16.21
C ILE A 33 4.66 -5.81 15.94
N LYS A 34 3.64 -6.58 15.53
CA LYS A 34 2.26 -6.08 15.40
C LYS A 34 1.65 -5.85 16.78
N CYS A 35 0.81 -4.83 16.92
CA CYS A 35 0.30 -4.47 18.25
C CYS A 35 -0.67 -5.54 18.81
N ASN A 36 -1.28 -6.34 17.92
CA ASN A 36 -2.21 -7.41 18.29
C ASN A 36 -1.55 -8.63 18.95
N ILE A 37 -0.22 -8.72 18.95
CA ILE A 37 0.52 -9.82 19.57
C ILE A 37 0.29 -9.86 21.09
N ILE A 38 0.09 -8.70 21.72
CA ILE A 38 -0.19 -8.58 23.14
C ILE A 38 -1.65 -8.13 23.30
N PRO A 39 -2.50 -8.92 23.98
CA PRO A 39 -3.90 -8.55 24.21
C PRO A 39 -4.03 -7.17 24.88
N GLY A 40 -4.82 -6.28 24.27
CA GLY A 40 -5.04 -4.90 24.75
C GLY A 40 -3.91 -3.90 24.45
N TRP A 41 -2.80 -4.35 23.85
CA TRP A 41 -1.67 -3.45 23.55
C TRP A 41 -1.95 -2.49 22.39
N CYS A 42 -2.73 -2.88 21.39
CA CYS A 42 -3.12 -1.96 20.30
C CYS A 42 -3.81 -0.70 20.83
N ASP A 43 -4.79 -0.86 21.72
CA ASP A 43 -5.55 0.27 22.26
C ASP A 43 -4.63 1.19 23.09
N ALA A 44 -3.75 0.60 23.91
CA ALA A 44 -2.76 1.34 24.68
C ALA A 44 -1.75 2.06 23.79
N TYR A 45 -1.24 1.39 22.74
CA TYR A 45 -0.30 1.95 21.78
C TYR A 45 -0.89 3.15 21.05
N TRP A 46 -2.08 2.99 20.47
CA TRP A 46 -2.75 4.06 19.73
C TRP A 46 -3.16 5.22 20.65
N PHE A 47 -3.56 4.93 21.89
CA PHE A 47 -3.77 5.95 22.91
C PHE A 47 -2.49 6.74 23.25
N ILE A 48 -1.34 6.08 23.35
CA ILE A 48 -0.05 6.74 23.63
C ILE A 48 0.41 7.59 22.43
N VAL A 49 0.29 7.06 21.21
CA VAL A 49 0.83 7.71 20.00
C VAL A 49 -0.08 8.84 19.50
N ARG A 50 -1.40 8.63 19.52
CA ARG A 50 -2.39 9.55 18.91
C ARG A 50 -3.46 10.05 19.86
N GLY A 51 -3.55 9.50 21.08
CA GLY A 51 -4.65 9.82 22.00
C GLY A 51 -5.98 9.18 21.63
N GLY A 52 -6.01 8.20 20.73
CA GLY A 52 -7.24 7.57 20.24
C GLY A 52 -7.01 6.58 19.11
N GLU A 53 -8.08 6.20 18.41
CA GLU A 53 -8.06 5.28 17.28
C GLU A 53 -7.26 5.82 16.08
N PRO A 54 -6.65 4.93 15.27
CA PRO A 54 -5.85 5.35 14.13
C PRO A 54 -6.70 6.01 13.05
N ARG A 55 -6.15 7.04 12.41
CA ARG A 55 -6.81 7.82 11.35
C ARG A 55 -6.33 7.39 9.97
N ILE A 56 -7.25 7.23 9.03
CA ILE A 56 -6.97 6.82 7.65
C ILE A 56 -7.28 7.98 6.69
N LEU A 57 -6.34 8.28 5.79
CA LEU A 57 -6.58 9.18 4.66
C LEU A 57 -6.69 8.38 3.37
N ILE A 58 -7.78 8.56 2.64
CA ILE A 58 -7.93 8.06 1.28
C ILE A 58 -7.63 9.23 0.34
N VAL A 59 -6.58 9.10 -0.45
CA VAL A 59 -6.14 10.09 -1.42
C VAL A 59 -6.55 9.64 -2.80
N SER A 60 -7.33 10.48 -3.48
CA SER A 60 -7.82 10.22 -4.82
C SER A 60 -7.47 11.34 -5.80
N GLY A 61 -7.40 11.00 -7.09
CA GLY A 61 -7.28 11.95 -8.19
C GLY A 61 -8.57 12.01 -9.01
N ASP A 62 -8.45 12.56 -10.22
CA ASP A 62 -9.59 12.72 -11.13
C ASP A 62 -10.04 11.37 -11.75
N PHE A 63 -9.10 10.48 -12.06
CA PHE A 63 -9.32 9.23 -12.79
C PHE A 63 -8.28 8.15 -12.46
N GLY A 64 -8.61 6.91 -12.82
CA GLY A 64 -7.83 5.69 -12.55
C GLY A 64 -8.72 4.57 -12.03
N MET A 65 -8.11 3.49 -11.60
CA MET A 65 -8.81 2.37 -10.95
C MET A 65 -9.17 2.70 -9.51
N GLY A 66 -10.37 2.31 -9.09
CA GLY A 66 -10.85 2.40 -7.72
C GLY A 66 -12.11 3.25 -7.55
N ASN A 67 -12.73 3.13 -6.39
CA ASN A 67 -13.91 3.85 -5.96
C ASN A 67 -13.73 4.34 -4.51
N PRO A 68 -13.12 5.51 -4.31
CA PRO A 68 -12.80 6.01 -2.98
C PRO A 68 -14.02 6.22 -2.08
N ASP A 69 -15.17 6.54 -2.66
CA ASP A 69 -16.42 6.68 -1.91
C ASP A 69 -16.91 5.35 -1.35
N LEU A 70 -16.85 4.28 -2.16
CA LEU A 70 -17.22 2.93 -1.70
C LEU A 70 -16.21 2.40 -0.67
N LEU A 71 -14.91 2.67 -0.86
CA LEU A 71 -13.89 2.28 0.11
C LEU A 71 -14.11 3.00 1.44
N GLU A 72 -14.32 4.32 1.42
CA GLU A 72 -14.57 5.11 2.63
C GLU A 72 -15.82 4.64 3.37
N GLN A 73 -16.91 4.40 2.63
CA GLN A 73 -18.16 3.90 3.19
C GLN A 73 -17.96 2.54 3.87
N THR A 74 -17.27 1.62 3.20
CA THR A 74 -17.03 0.27 3.73
C THR A 74 -16.12 0.29 4.95
N LEU A 75 -15.07 1.11 4.96
CA LEU A 75 -14.18 1.25 6.10
C LEU A 75 -14.86 1.90 7.32
N ARG A 76 -15.77 2.85 7.10
CA ARG A 76 -16.53 3.50 8.19
C ARG A 76 -17.63 2.64 8.79
N ASP A 77 -18.06 1.60 8.09
CA ASP A 77 -19.16 0.75 8.55
C ASP A 77 -18.76 0.04 9.86
N PRO A 78 -19.48 0.28 10.99
CA PRO A 78 -19.15 -0.32 12.28
C PRO A 78 -19.43 -1.83 12.34
N THR A 79 -20.14 -2.40 11.37
CA THR A 79 -20.31 -3.85 11.24
C THR A 79 -19.07 -4.55 10.65
N HIS A 80 -18.15 -3.75 10.09
CA HIS A 80 -16.89 -4.18 9.50
C HIS A 80 -15.71 -3.57 10.28
N ALA A 81 -15.05 -2.55 9.73
CA ALA A 81 -13.87 -1.95 10.34
C ALA A 81 -14.19 -0.82 11.33
N GLY A 82 -15.28 -0.06 11.12
CA GLY A 82 -15.65 1.09 11.95
C GLY A 82 -14.58 2.19 12.03
N ALA A 83 -13.75 2.33 11.00
CA ALA A 83 -12.54 3.16 11.03
C ALA A 83 -12.82 4.66 10.82
N ILE A 84 -11.96 5.50 11.43
CA ILE A 84 -11.96 6.95 11.22
C ILE A 84 -11.24 7.27 9.91
N THR A 85 -12.00 7.43 8.84
CA THR A 85 -11.48 7.76 7.51
C THR A 85 -11.70 9.23 7.16
N THR A 86 -10.89 9.77 6.25
CA THR A 86 -11.06 11.06 5.60
C THR A 86 -10.66 10.92 4.14
N GLN A 87 -11.37 11.55 3.22
CA GLN A 87 -10.95 11.64 1.82
C GLN A 87 -10.32 12.99 1.49
N ALA A 88 -9.31 12.99 0.63
CA ALA A 88 -8.76 14.21 0.05
C ALA A 88 -8.30 14.02 -1.41
N HIS A 89 -8.44 15.07 -2.21
CA HIS A 89 -7.87 15.09 -3.55
C HIS A 89 -6.34 15.23 -3.50
N ILE A 90 -5.62 14.56 -4.41
CA ILE A 90 -4.14 14.53 -4.49
C ILE A 90 -3.50 15.93 -4.54
N ASP A 91 -4.17 16.91 -5.13
CA ASP A 91 -3.68 18.29 -5.20
C ASP A 91 -3.68 19.01 -3.85
N ARG A 92 -4.57 18.60 -2.93
CA ARG A 92 -4.76 19.28 -1.63
C ARG A 92 -3.91 18.70 -0.52
N ILE A 93 -3.18 17.61 -0.79
CA ILE A 93 -2.34 16.97 0.21
C ILE A 93 -0.92 17.56 0.21
N THR A 94 -0.36 17.66 1.41
CA THR A 94 1.03 18.05 1.67
C THR A 94 1.61 17.06 2.67
N LEU A 95 2.94 16.98 2.77
CA LEU A 95 3.59 16.09 3.74
C LEU A 95 3.10 16.35 5.18
N GLY A 96 2.93 17.62 5.57
CA GLY A 96 2.43 17.98 6.89
C GLY A 96 1.03 17.43 7.18
N ASN A 97 0.13 17.50 6.18
CA ASN A 97 -1.21 16.95 6.34
C ASN A 97 -1.20 15.41 6.36
N LEU A 98 -0.30 14.75 5.60
CA LEU A 98 -0.18 13.29 5.62
C LEU A 98 0.23 12.75 6.99
N GLN A 99 1.12 13.46 7.71
CA GLN A 99 1.63 13.05 9.03
C GLN A 99 0.55 13.01 10.13
N GLU A 100 -0.62 13.62 9.89
CA GLU A 100 -1.78 13.50 10.79
C GLU A 100 -2.48 12.14 10.72
N PHE A 101 -2.16 11.33 9.71
CA PHE A 101 -2.80 10.04 9.45
C PHE A 101 -1.81 8.89 9.67
N ASP A 102 -2.34 7.78 10.16
CA ASP A 102 -1.59 6.56 10.47
C ASP A 102 -1.51 5.60 9.29
N LEU A 103 -2.50 5.70 8.39
CA LEU A 103 -2.54 5.00 7.12
C LEU A 103 -2.99 5.96 6.02
N VAL A 104 -2.27 5.94 4.91
CA VAL A 104 -2.66 6.63 3.68
C VAL A 104 -2.94 5.58 2.61
N ILE A 105 -4.13 5.62 2.03
CA ILE A 105 -4.54 4.78 0.91
C ILE A 105 -4.59 5.66 -0.33
N VAL A 106 -3.89 5.28 -1.39
CA VAL A 106 -3.89 6.01 -2.67
C VAL A 106 -4.59 5.16 -3.71
N GLU A 107 -5.66 5.70 -4.29
CA GLU A 107 -6.46 5.03 -5.33
C GLU A 107 -7.02 6.06 -6.32
N ARG A 108 -7.50 5.61 -7.49
CA ARG A 108 -8.11 6.48 -8.52
C ARG A 108 -7.30 7.74 -8.79
N ALA A 109 -5.97 7.61 -8.81
CA ALA A 109 -5.03 8.73 -8.93
C ALA A 109 -3.99 8.43 -10.00
N ARG A 110 -4.46 8.03 -11.20
CA ARG A 110 -3.60 7.54 -12.29
C ARG A 110 -2.59 8.57 -12.75
N GLN A 111 -3.01 9.82 -12.88
CA GLN A 111 -2.12 10.96 -13.16
C GLN A 111 -1.61 11.57 -11.85
N MET A 112 -0.29 11.67 -11.71
CA MET A 112 0.35 12.20 -10.50
C MET A 112 1.69 12.85 -10.81
N GLU A 113 2.06 13.90 -10.09
CA GLU A 113 3.39 14.53 -10.19
C GLU A 113 4.49 13.72 -9.50
N THR A 114 5.73 13.79 -10.01
CA THR A 114 6.87 13.09 -9.39
C THR A 114 7.14 13.57 -7.96
N ALA A 115 6.94 14.86 -7.70
CA ALA A 115 7.04 15.43 -6.35
C ALA A 115 6.05 14.79 -5.35
N LYS A 116 4.87 14.36 -5.82
CA LYS A 116 3.86 13.70 -4.97
C LYS A 116 4.26 12.26 -4.66
N LEU A 117 4.86 11.53 -5.61
CA LEU A 117 5.44 10.20 -5.33
C LEU A 117 6.50 10.29 -4.22
N ARG A 118 7.43 11.24 -4.34
CA ARG A 118 8.45 11.48 -3.31
C ARG A 118 7.85 11.82 -1.95
N MET A 119 6.80 12.66 -1.92
CA MET A 119 6.10 12.99 -0.68
C MET A 119 5.49 11.75 0.01
N PHE A 120 4.98 10.77 -0.74
CA PHE A 120 4.51 9.50 -0.15
C PHE A 120 5.64 8.63 0.38
N MET A 121 6.81 8.62 -0.28
CA MET A 121 8.02 7.99 0.25
C MET A 121 8.43 8.65 1.57
N ASP A 122 8.55 9.98 1.59
CA ASP A 122 8.91 10.77 2.78
C ASP A 122 7.93 10.52 3.95
N TYR A 123 6.64 10.34 3.65
CA TYR A 123 5.61 10.00 4.64
C TYR A 123 5.86 8.62 5.28
N VAL A 124 6.16 7.60 4.50
CA VAL A 124 6.46 6.24 5.02
C VAL A 124 7.78 6.22 5.78
N ASP A 125 8.80 6.91 5.27
CA ASP A 125 10.10 7.05 5.94
C ASP A 125 9.96 7.75 7.31
N SER A 126 8.97 8.64 7.44
CA SER A 126 8.63 9.30 8.70
C SER A 126 7.85 8.43 9.70
N GLY A 127 7.50 7.18 9.35
CA GLY A 127 6.71 6.30 10.22
C GLY A 127 5.32 5.95 9.69
N GLY A 128 4.88 6.57 8.60
CA GLY A 128 3.57 6.34 7.99
C GLY A 128 3.43 4.95 7.39
N ARG A 129 2.17 4.57 7.12
CA ARG A 129 1.84 3.33 6.40
C ARG A 129 1.10 3.66 5.12
N LEU A 130 1.47 3.03 4.03
CA LEU A 130 0.96 3.34 2.69
C LEU A 130 0.29 2.12 2.09
N VAL A 131 -0.90 2.31 1.54
CA VAL A 131 -1.56 1.37 0.63
C VAL A 131 -1.60 2.02 -0.75
N TRP A 132 -0.97 1.40 -1.73
CA TRP A 132 -0.92 1.89 -3.11
C TRP A 132 -1.75 0.99 -4.02
N THR A 133 -2.67 1.57 -4.78
CA THR A 133 -3.72 0.78 -5.44
C THR A 133 -3.69 0.92 -6.97
N GLY A 134 -3.75 -0.22 -7.65
CA GLY A 134 -3.97 -0.36 -9.09
C GLY A 134 -2.93 0.41 -9.91
N ASP A 135 -3.45 1.32 -10.72
CA ASP A 135 -2.70 2.16 -11.66
C ASP A 135 -2.42 3.57 -11.13
N ALA A 136 -2.52 3.79 -9.81
CA ALA A 136 -2.18 5.07 -9.21
C ALA A 136 -0.75 5.50 -9.57
N GLY A 137 -0.59 6.75 -10.00
CA GLY A 137 0.68 7.33 -10.40
C GLY A 137 1.34 6.67 -11.61
N VAL A 138 0.59 6.04 -12.52
CA VAL A 138 1.16 5.52 -13.77
C VAL A 138 1.45 6.63 -14.78
N GLU A 139 0.66 7.69 -14.81
CA GLU A 139 0.83 8.81 -15.74
C GLU A 139 1.52 10.00 -15.07
N LEU A 140 2.36 10.71 -15.84
CA LEU A 140 3.04 11.92 -15.40
C LEU A 140 2.04 13.03 -15.09
N GLY A 141 2.40 13.92 -14.17
CA GLY A 141 1.64 15.11 -13.84
C GLY A 141 1.49 16.03 -15.05
N ARG A 142 0.51 16.93 -15.01
CA ARG A 142 0.43 18.00 -16.01
C ARG A 142 1.58 18.97 -15.76
N GLU A 143 2.22 19.43 -16.83
CA GLU A 143 3.27 20.44 -16.75
C GLU A 143 2.79 21.65 -15.93
N LYS A 144 3.47 21.94 -14.81
CA LYS A 144 3.19 23.11 -13.97
C LYS A 144 4.29 24.14 -14.13
N GLN A 145 3.89 25.36 -14.53
CA GLN A 145 4.78 26.52 -14.49
C GLN A 145 4.91 27.01 -13.05
N TYR A 146 6.12 26.99 -12.50
CA TYR A 146 6.40 27.57 -11.19
C TYR A 146 6.60 29.09 -11.28
N PRO A 147 6.33 29.85 -10.19
CA PRO A 147 6.62 31.27 -10.15
C PRO A 147 8.11 31.52 -10.42
N GLY A 148 8.43 32.22 -11.51
CA GLY A 148 9.81 32.49 -11.93
C GLY A 148 10.26 31.86 -13.26
N ASN A 149 9.34 31.42 -14.13
CA ASN A 149 9.62 30.81 -15.44
C ASN A 149 10.47 29.53 -15.39
N GLN A 150 10.51 28.84 -14.25
CA GLN A 150 11.13 27.53 -14.17
C GLN A 150 10.06 26.46 -14.43
N THR A 151 10.15 25.81 -15.59
CA THR A 151 9.44 24.57 -15.85
C THR A 151 10.26 23.43 -15.24
N ILE A 152 9.67 22.69 -14.32
CA ILE A 152 10.23 21.41 -13.88
C ILE A 152 9.53 20.35 -14.72
N GLU A 153 10.28 19.71 -15.61
CA GLU A 153 9.76 18.64 -16.44
C GLU A 153 9.72 17.34 -15.62
N ASP A 154 8.51 16.82 -15.44
CA ASP A 154 8.28 15.48 -14.92
C ASP A 154 8.58 14.50 -16.04
N GLU A 155 9.53 13.59 -15.83
CA GLU A 155 9.98 12.64 -16.85
C GLU A 155 10.03 11.21 -16.28
N TYR A 156 9.85 10.23 -17.16
CA TYR A 156 10.15 8.84 -16.85
C TYR A 156 11.67 8.63 -16.77
N LEU A 157 12.08 7.64 -15.97
CA LEU A 157 13.46 7.20 -15.87
C LEU A 157 13.75 6.09 -16.88
N PHE A 158 14.90 6.18 -17.53
CA PHE A 158 15.41 5.19 -18.47
C PHE A 158 16.58 4.41 -17.86
N GLU A 159 16.79 3.17 -18.31
CA GLU A 159 17.83 2.27 -17.76
C GLU A 159 19.25 2.83 -17.87
N ASP A 160 19.54 3.59 -18.92
CA ASP A 160 20.85 4.24 -19.13
C ASP A 160 21.08 5.47 -18.24
N GLU A 161 20.04 5.92 -17.55
CA GLU A 161 20.06 7.04 -16.61
C GLU A 161 20.10 6.59 -15.14
N ASP A 162 19.78 5.32 -14.86
CA ASP A 162 19.76 4.77 -13.51
C ASP A 162 21.16 4.33 -13.07
N PRO A 163 21.78 4.97 -12.06
CA PRO A 163 23.12 4.63 -11.61
C PRO A 163 23.22 3.22 -10.99
N ASN A 164 22.10 2.58 -10.66
CA ASN A 164 22.06 1.23 -10.13
C ASN A 164 21.99 0.16 -11.21
N LEU A 165 21.73 0.55 -12.47
CA LEU A 165 21.66 -0.35 -13.61
C LEU A 165 22.87 -0.12 -14.52
N ASP A 166 23.69 -1.15 -14.70
CA ASP A 166 24.77 -1.15 -15.70
C ASP A 166 24.18 -1.47 -17.08
N SER A 167 23.38 -0.54 -17.62
CA SER A 167 22.72 -0.66 -18.93
C SER A 167 23.10 0.52 -19.81
N ASN A 168 23.35 0.25 -21.08
CA ASN A 168 23.51 1.29 -22.11
C ASN A 168 22.26 1.38 -23.01
N VAL A 169 21.14 0.82 -22.54
CA VAL A 169 19.90 0.72 -23.32
C VAL A 169 18.97 1.86 -22.89
N HIS A 170 18.59 2.71 -23.83
CA HIS A 170 17.60 3.75 -23.58
C HIS A 170 16.17 3.16 -23.60
N ARG A 171 15.84 2.43 -22.54
CA ARG A 171 14.52 1.80 -22.33
C ARG A 171 13.92 2.33 -21.04
N MET A 172 12.65 2.72 -21.10
CA MET A 172 11.89 3.12 -19.91
C MET A 172 11.81 1.94 -18.95
N ILE A 173 12.25 2.13 -17.70
CA ILE A 173 12.17 1.11 -16.63
C ILE A 173 10.70 0.84 -16.29
N GLY A 174 9.92 1.92 -16.21
CA GLY A 174 8.47 1.93 -16.20
C GLY A 174 7.90 3.15 -15.49
N PRO A 175 6.58 3.23 -15.30
CA PRO A 175 5.93 4.51 -15.01
C PRO A 175 6.18 5.06 -13.59
N TRP A 176 6.59 4.20 -12.66
CA TRP A 176 6.95 4.57 -11.29
C TRP A 176 8.45 4.79 -11.10
N ALA A 177 9.27 4.58 -12.13
CA ALA A 177 10.65 5.04 -12.16
C ALA A 177 10.65 6.42 -12.83
N ARG A 178 10.90 7.49 -12.07
CA ARG A 178 10.76 8.86 -12.57
C ARG A 178 11.95 9.74 -12.20
N LYS A 179 12.05 10.89 -12.83
CA LYS A 179 12.99 11.95 -12.46
C LYS A 179 12.32 13.32 -12.45
N GLU A 180 12.78 14.15 -11.52
CA GLU A 180 12.42 15.56 -11.37
C GLU A 180 13.72 16.38 -11.50
N GLY A 181 14.02 16.84 -12.72
CA GLY A 181 15.33 17.39 -13.06
C GLY A 181 16.45 16.37 -12.87
N THR A 182 17.37 16.60 -11.93
CA THR A 182 18.47 15.65 -11.63
C THR A 182 18.14 14.65 -10.53
N ARG A 183 16.94 14.73 -9.93
CA ARG A 183 16.55 13.86 -8.83
C ARG A 183 15.81 12.65 -9.37
N ILE A 184 16.34 11.47 -9.10
CA ILE A 184 15.69 10.20 -9.42
C ILE A 184 14.72 9.83 -8.29
N VAL A 185 13.54 9.35 -8.66
CA VAL A 185 12.49 8.84 -7.77
C VAL A 185 12.19 7.39 -8.18
N PRO A 186 12.85 6.39 -7.58
CA PRO A 186 12.67 4.98 -7.90
C PRO A 186 11.46 4.40 -7.14
N PHE A 187 10.26 4.92 -7.42
CA PHE A 187 9.05 4.55 -6.67
C PHE A 187 8.65 3.08 -6.88
N HIS A 188 8.99 2.49 -8.01
CA HIS A 188 8.81 1.06 -8.27
C HIS A 188 9.60 0.17 -7.29
N GLU A 189 10.87 0.51 -6.99
CA GLU A 189 11.67 -0.20 -5.98
C GLU A 189 11.08 -0.06 -4.58
N PHE A 190 10.56 1.14 -4.27
CA PHE A 190 9.89 1.44 -3.01
C PHE A 190 8.62 0.59 -2.81
N LEU A 191 7.77 0.48 -3.83
CA LEU A 191 6.62 -0.43 -3.82
C LEU A 191 7.03 -1.90 -3.90
N GLY A 192 8.22 -2.18 -4.45
CA GLY A 192 8.72 -3.53 -4.72
C GLY A 192 8.04 -4.22 -5.92
N VAL A 193 7.28 -3.47 -6.70
CA VAL A 193 6.57 -3.95 -7.89
C VAL A 193 6.74 -2.99 -9.05
N GLN A 194 6.74 -3.54 -10.25
CA GLN A 194 6.86 -2.83 -11.51
C GLN A 194 5.54 -2.95 -12.26
N TYR A 195 4.93 -1.81 -12.58
CA TYR A 195 3.71 -1.78 -13.40
C TYR A 195 4.02 -2.09 -14.86
N GLU A 196 3.23 -2.99 -15.45
CA GLU A 196 3.29 -3.33 -16.87
C GLU A 196 2.12 -2.69 -17.62
N THR A 197 0.89 -3.01 -17.23
CA THR A 197 -0.34 -2.53 -17.88
C THR A 197 -1.58 -2.85 -17.03
N ASN A 198 -2.75 -2.43 -17.47
CA ASN A 198 -4.03 -2.87 -16.91
C ASN A 198 -4.58 -4.03 -17.74
N TYR A 199 -5.27 -4.97 -17.10
CA TYR A 199 -5.91 -6.08 -17.78
C TYR A 199 -6.89 -5.63 -18.86
N CYS A 200 -7.72 -4.61 -18.58
CA CYS A 200 -8.70 -4.11 -19.55
C CYS A 200 -8.07 -3.44 -20.79
N SER A 201 -6.78 -3.09 -20.73
CA SER A 201 -6.03 -2.62 -21.90
C SER A 201 -5.62 -3.76 -22.84
N ILE A 202 -5.58 -4.99 -22.32
CA ILE A 202 -5.21 -6.19 -23.06
C ILE A 202 -6.46 -6.92 -23.59
N LYS A 203 -7.46 -7.10 -22.73
CA LYS A 203 -8.71 -7.83 -22.99
C LYS A 203 -9.90 -6.93 -22.73
N GLU A 204 -10.95 -7.08 -23.53
CA GLU A 204 -12.17 -6.30 -23.35
C GLU A 204 -12.88 -6.66 -22.05
N CYS A 205 -13.01 -5.70 -21.14
CA CYS A 205 -13.72 -5.87 -19.88
C CYS A 205 -15.23 -5.79 -20.06
N THR A 206 -15.83 -6.93 -20.39
CA THR A 206 -17.27 -7.05 -20.69
C THR A 206 -18.17 -7.18 -19.44
N GLY A 207 -17.66 -6.88 -18.23
CA GLY A 207 -18.40 -7.00 -16.97
C GLY A 207 -18.76 -8.43 -16.55
N ARG A 208 -18.34 -9.45 -17.32
CA ARG A 208 -18.48 -10.86 -16.92
C ARG A 208 -17.38 -11.24 -15.93
N PRO A 209 -17.67 -12.10 -14.94
CA PRO A 209 -16.65 -12.58 -14.03
C PRO A 209 -15.56 -13.31 -14.80
N TRP A 210 -14.31 -12.90 -14.57
CA TRP A 210 -13.15 -13.54 -15.14
C TRP A 210 -12.65 -14.62 -14.20
N GLN A 211 -12.43 -15.82 -14.71
CA GLN A 211 -12.05 -16.96 -13.88
C GLN A 211 -10.52 -17.05 -13.78
N GLY A 212 -9.94 -16.21 -12.92
CA GLY A 212 -8.70 -16.54 -12.23
C GLY A 212 -8.99 -16.91 -10.79
N VAL A 213 -8.09 -17.65 -10.15
CA VAL A 213 -8.22 -18.04 -8.74
C VAL A 213 -7.21 -17.27 -7.90
N LEU A 214 -7.71 -16.70 -6.80
CA LEU A 214 -6.83 -16.11 -5.79
C LEU A 214 -6.13 -17.21 -5.00
N ILE A 215 -4.80 -17.21 -5.06
CA ILE A 215 -3.91 -18.11 -4.34
C ILE A 215 -3.17 -17.29 -3.28
N THR A 216 -3.43 -17.61 -2.01
CA THR A 216 -2.62 -17.13 -0.90
C THR A 216 -1.27 -17.83 -0.92
N ASN A 217 -0.18 -17.12 -0.63
CA ASN A 217 1.13 -17.74 -0.42
C ASN A 217 1.00 -18.84 0.69
N PRO A 218 1.79 -19.94 0.67
CA PRO A 218 1.59 -21.08 1.56
C PRO A 218 1.58 -20.74 3.05
N SER A 219 2.23 -19.65 3.46
CA SER A 219 2.11 -19.10 4.82
C SER A 219 0.80 -18.31 4.96
N ARG A 220 -0.33 -19.01 5.05
CA ARG A 220 -1.71 -18.48 5.20
C ARG A 220 -1.94 -17.46 6.34
N ASP A 221 -0.89 -17.04 7.02
CA ASP A 221 -0.89 -16.16 8.19
C ASP A 221 -0.57 -14.70 7.85
N HIS A 222 -0.44 -14.32 6.57
CA HIS A 222 -0.22 -12.92 6.23
C HIS A 222 -1.48 -12.09 6.53
N PRO A 223 -1.42 -11.04 7.38
CA PRO A 223 -2.62 -10.35 7.87
C PRO A 223 -3.47 -9.66 6.79
N LEU A 224 -2.87 -9.32 5.64
CA LEU A 224 -3.62 -8.76 4.50
C LEU A 224 -4.53 -9.77 3.77
N VAL A 225 -4.38 -11.07 4.03
CA VAL A 225 -5.19 -12.15 3.42
C VAL A 225 -5.86 -13.03 4.47
N TYR A 226 -5.91 -12.58 5.72
CA TYR A 226 -6.53 -13.33 6.80
C TYR A 226 -8.01 -13.60 6.49
N ALA A 227 -8.46 -14.82 6.78
CA ALA A 227 -9.82 -15.29 6.52
C ALA A 227 -10.30 -15.18 5.05
N LEU A 228 -9.39 -14.96 4.09
CA LEU A 228 -9.76 -14.90 2.68
C LEU A 228 -10.18 -16.28 2.18
N ARG A 229 -11.36 -16.34 1.55
CA ARG A 229 -11.87 -17.58 0.95
C ARG A 229 -10.96 -18.00 -0.23
N PRO A 230 -10.60 -19.29 -0.35
CA PRO A 230 -9.90 -19.77 -1.54
C PRO A 230 -10.82 -19.69 -2.76
N ASN A 231 -10.24 -19.52 -3.96
CA ASN A 231 -10.97 -19.49 -5.23
C ASN A 231 -11.97 -18.34 -5.36
N LEU A 232 -11.69 -17.22 -4.72
CA LEU A 232 -12.46 -16.00 -4.93
C LEU A 232 -12.33 -15.55 -6.39
N VAL A 233 -13.44 -15.19 -7.00
CA VAL A 233 -13.49 -14.82 -8.42
C VAL A 233 -13.26 -13.32 -8.55
N LEU A 234 -12.27 -12.94 -9.37
CA LEU A 234 -11.99 -11.55 -9.67
C LEU A 234 -12.91 -11.03 -10.77
N ARG A 235 -13.44 -9.82 -10.61
CA ARG A 235 -14.24 -9.12 -11.63
C ARG A 235 -13.62 -7.75 -11.90
N GLY A 236 -13.74 -7.27 -13.14
CA GLY A 236 -13.30 -5.92 -13.50
C GLY A 236 -11.84 -5.82 -13.92
N ASP A 237 -11.33 -4.59 -13.90
CA ASP A 237 -9.94 -4.27 -14.23
C ASP A 237 -9.01 -4.52 -13.05
N PHE A 238 -7.78 -4.91 -13.36
CA PHE A 238 -6.70 -5.04 -12.40
C PHE A 238 -5.37 -4.67 -13.04
N ALA A 239 -4.46 -4.14 -12.24
CA ALA A 239 -3.12 -3.83 -12.69
C ALA A 239 -2.30 -5.13 -12.80
N ILE A 240 -1.57 -5.27 -13.89
CA ILE A 240 -0.59 -6.34 -14.10
C ILE A 240 0.76 -5.77 -13.70
N VAL A 241 1.36 -6.41 -12.70
CA VAL A 241 2.66 -6.03 -12.16
C VAL A 241 3.61 -7.21 -12.12
N THR A 242 4.90 -6.91 -12.14
CA THR A 242 5.99 -7.85 -11.91
C THR A 242 6.74 -7.45 -10.64
N ASP A 243 7.43 -8.40 -9.99
CA ASP A 243 8.26 -8.08 -8.83
C ASP A 243 9.55 -7.38 -9.27
N VAL A 244 9.98 -6.38 -8.50
CA VAL A 244 11.28 -5.74 -8.70
C VAL A 244 12.37 -6.57 -8.02
N SER A 245 13.34 -7.04 -8.80
CA SER A 245 14.46 -7.84 -8.29
C SER A 245 15.30 -7.03 -7.29
N GLY A 246 15.66 -7.63 -6.16
CA GLY A 246 16.49 -6.98 -5.13
C GLY A 246 15.72 -6.16 -4.09
N SER A 247 14.42 -5.95 -4.28
CA SER A 247 13.55 -5.34 -3.26
C SER A 247 13.19 -6.35 -2.15
N ILE A 248 13.03 -5.87 -0.91
CA ILE A 248 12.50 -6.69 0.20
C ILE A 248 10.98 -6.69 0.07
N THR A 249 10.45 -7.72 -0.58
CA THR A 249 9.01 -7.87 -0.82
C THR A 249 8.47 -9.19 -0.30
N THR A 250 7.23 -9.14 0.21
CA THR A 250 6.45 -10.33 0.55
C THR A 250 5.20 -10.35 -0.34
N ARG A 251 5.05 -11.39 -1.16
CA ARG A 251 3.78 -11.63 -1.87
C ARG A 251 2.76 -12.21 -0.89
N ALA A 252 1.70 -11.48 -0.59
CA ALA A 252 0.61 -11.95 0.26
C ALA A 252 -0.46 -12.69 -0.56
N LEU A 253 -0.77 -12.20 -1.76
CA LEU A 253 -1.82 -12.74 -2.63
C LEU A 253 -1.38 -12.74 -4.09
N THR A 254 -1.67 -13.83 -4.79
CA THR A 254 -1.42 -14.00 -6.23
C THR A 254 -2.70 -14.40 -6.96
N LEU A 255 -2.92 -13.89 -8.15
CA LEU A 255 -3.92 -14.38 -9.10
C LEU A 255 -3.30 -15.44 -9.99
N ASP A 256 -3.86 -16.65 -10.01
CA ASP A 256 -3.57 -17.66 -11.03
C ASP A 256 -4.62 -17.57 -12.13
N TRP A 257 -4.21 -17.15 -13.32
CA TRP A 257 -5.05 -17.00 -14.50
C TRP A 257 -5.32 -18.34 -15.23
N PHE A 258 -4.81 -19.46 -14.70
CA PHE A 258 -4.86 -20.82 -15.25
C PHE A 258 -4.14 -21.04 -16.59
N SER A 259 -4.09 -20.03 -17.45
CA SER A 259 -3.38 -20.03 -18.72
C SER A 259 -2.43 -18.84 -18.82
N GLU A 260 -1.53 -18.87 -19.81
CA GLU A 260 -0.73 -17.71 -20.18
C GLU A 260 -1.65 -16.58 -20.69
N LEU A 261 -1.50 -15.38 -20.13
CA LEU A 261 -2.19 -14.19 -20.61
C LEU A 261 -1.41 -13.59 -21.78
N ILE A 262 -1.93 -13.83 -22.99
CA ILE A 262 -1.34 -13.31 -24.22
C ILE A 262 -2.15 -12.11 -24.70
N GLY A 263 -1.46 -10.98 -24.88
CA GLY A 263 -2.04 -9.74 -25.38
C GLY A 263 -2.36 -9.72 -26.86
N GLN A 264 -3.04 -8.66 -27.30
CA GLN A 264 -3.39 -8.49 -28.72
C GLN A 264 -2.13 -8.31 -29.59
N ASP A 265 -1.08 -7.77 -28.99
CA ASP A 265 0.27 -7.58 -29.51
C ASP A 265 1.14 -8.86 -29.48
N GLN A 266 0.58 -10.00 -29.07
CA GLN A 266 1.28 -11.27 -28.86
C GLN A 266 2.33 -11.25 -27.73
N LEU A 267 2.36 -10.20 -26.89
CA LEU A 267 3.17 -10.22 -25.69
C LEU A 267 2.57 -11.19 -24.66
N ASN A 268 3.42 -12.04 -24.09
CA ASN A 268 3.02 -12.94 -23.02
C ASN A 268 3.32 -12.29 -21.67
N TYR A 269 2.28 -12.01 -20.89
CA TYR A 269 2.38 -11.43 -19.56
C TYR A 269 2.55 -12.50 -18.45
N GLY A 270 2.43 -13.78 -18.80
CA GLY A 270 2.53 -14.89 -17.86
C GLY A 270 1.17 -15.41 -17.38
N ARG A 271 1.21 -16.35 -16.43
CA ARG A 271 0.03 -17.00 -15.85
C ARG A 271 -0.33 -16.48 -14.46
N THR A 272 0.66 -16.04 -13.68
CA THR A 272 0.48 -15.68 -12.27
C THR A 272 0.84 -14.22 -12.03
N PHE A 273 -0.05 -13.48 -11.38
CA PHE A 273 0.11 -12.04 -11.15
C PHE A 273 0.04 -11.72 -9.66
N PRO A 274 1.03 -11.01 -9.08
CA PRO A 274 0.91 -10.50 -7.72
C PRO A 274 -0.32 -9.58 -7.60
N LEU A 275 -1.20 -9.85 -6.63
CA LEU A 275 -2.33 -8.99 -6.33
C LEU A 275 -2.12 -8.14 -5.08
N ILE A 276 -1.48 -8.72 -4.06
CA ILE A 276 -1.11 -7.99 -2.84
C ILE A 276 0.35 -8.29 -2.57
N THR A 277 1.17 -7.24 -2.60
CA THR A 277 2.59 -7.30 -2.27
C THR A 277 2.86 -6.29 -1.16
N THR A 278 3.60 -6.68 -0.13
CA THR A 278 4.10 -5.75 0.88
C THR A 278 5.58 -5.49 0.68
N SER A 279 6.04 -4.30 1.03
CA SER A 279 7.44 -3.90 0.94
C SER A 279 7.86 -3.00 2.11
N GLY A 280 9.18 -2.80 2.21
CA GLY A 280 9.79 -1.94 3.22
C GLY A 280 9.91 -2.59 4.59
N TYR A 281 10.64 -1.92 5.49
CA TYR A 281 10.87 -2.43 6.84
C TYR A 281 9.55 -2.46 7.63
N GLY A 282 9.21 -3.65 8.17
CA GLY A 282 7.97 -3.85 8.91
C GLY A 282 6.71 -3.84 8.04
N GLU A 283 6.84 -4.06 6.72
CA GLU A 283 5.72 -4.18 5.77
C GLU A 283 4.79 -2.95 5.82
N ARG A 284 5.38 -1.76 5.92
CA ARG A 284 4.65 -0.48 6.02
C ARG A 284 4.00 -0.06 4.71
N ILE A 285 4.39 -0.67 3.60
CA ILE A 285 3.86 -0.41 2.27
C ILE A 285 3.12 -1.67 1.82
N ALA A 286 1.91 -1.51 1.32
CA ALA A 286 1.15 -2.57 0.67
C ALA A 286 0.68 -2.10 -0.70
N TYR A 287 1.09 -2.79 -1.75
CA TYR A 287 0.56 -2.62 -3.08
C TYR A 287 -0.62 -3.57 -3.31
N TYR A 288 -1.72 -3.02 -3.82
CA TYR A 288 -2.93 -3.75 -4.22
C TYR A 288 -3.14 -3.58 -5.72
N ALA A 289 -2.93 -4.64 -6.50
CA ALA A 289 -3.17 -4.61 -7.94
C ALA A 289 -4.66 -4.44 -8.30
N VAL A 290 -5.55 -4.81 -7.37
CA VAL A 290 -7.00 -4.70 -7.48
C VAL A 290 -7.48 -3.78 -6.34
N PRO A 291 -8.27 -2.74 -6.64
CA PRO A 291 -8.87 -1.92 -5.60
C PRO A 291 -9.74 -2.77 -4.65
N PRO A 292 -9.46 -2.76 -3.33
CA PRO A 292 -10.06 -3.70 -2.38
C PRO A 292 -11.59 -3.58 -2.31
N GLU A 293 -12.14 -2.41 -2.57
CA GLU A 293 -13.57 -2.13 -2.59
C GLU A 293 -14.30 -2.73 -3.80
N GLN A 294 -13.59 -3.15 -4.86
CA GLN A 294 -14.21 -3.89 -5.96
C GLN A 294 -14.88 -5.19 -5.49
N PHE A 295 -14.39 -5.78 -4.40
CA PHE A 295 -14.93 -7.02 -3.83
C PHE A 295 -16.20 -6.84 -3.00
N VAL A 296 -16.64 -5.59 -2.79
CA VAL A 296 -17.88 -5.24 -2.07
C VAL A 296 -18.82 -4.36 -2.90
N ALA A 297 -18.54 -4.25 -4.20
CA ALA A 297 -19.35 -3.50 -5.14
C ALA A 297 -20.83 -3.93 -5.10
N GLU A 298 -21.72 -2.98 -5.35
CA GLU A 298 -23.17 -3.17 -5.17
C GLU A 298 -23.78 -4.19 -6.15
N ASP A 299 -23.14 -4.40 -7.30
CA ASP A 299 -23.56 -5.32 -8.36
C ASP A 299 -23.12 -6.78 -8.10
N LEU A 300 -22.42 -7.04 -6.99
CA LEU A 300 -22.03 -8.39 -6.58
C LEU A 300 -23.13 -9.10 -5.81
N GLU A 301 -23.43 -10.34 -6.22
CA GLU A 301 -24.32 -11.24 -5.47
C GLU A 301 -23.72 -11.65 -4.12
N GLU A 302 -22.40 -11.88 -4.09
CA GLU A 302 -21.63 -12.19 -2.88
C GLU A 302 -20.57 -11.11 -2.67
N LYS A 303 -20.65 -10.38 -1.54
CA LYS A 303 -19.69 -9.36 -1.14
C LYS A 303 -18.64 -9.94 -0.19
N TYR A 304 -17.39 -9.53 -0.36
CA TYR A 304 -16.24 -10.05 0.37
C TYR A 304 -15.53 -8.94 1.15
N TYR A 305 -16.12 -8.55 2.27
CA TYR A 305 -15.65 -7.47 3.14
C TYR A 305 -14.26 -7.72 3.75
N SER A 306 -13.86 -8.98 3.90
CA SER A 306 -12.58 -9.35 4.53
C SER A 306 -11.38 -8.69 3.86
N ILE A 307 -11.41 -8.45 2.54
CA ILE A 307 -10.30 -7.78 1.85
C ILE A 307 -10.16 -6.32 2.31
N VAL A 308 -11.27 -5.59 2.44
CA VAL A 308 -11.29 -4.20 2.93
C VAL A 308 -10.95 -4.16 4.42
N GLU A 309 -11.49 -5.07 5.22
CA GLU A 309 -11.18 -5.20 6.65
C GLU A 309 -9.69 -5.48 6.87
N ASN A 310 -9.09 -6.34 6.03
CA ASN A 310 -7.67 -6.67 6.11
C ASN A 310 -6.76 -5.49 5.74
N VAL A 311 -7.21 -4.53 4.93
CA VAL A 311 -6.49 -3.25 4.73
C VAL A 311 -6.37 -2.51 6.06
N TYR A 312 -7.44 -2.41 6.82
CA TYR A 312 -7.43 -1.76 8.14
C TYR A 312 -6.65 -2.58 9.16
N TYR A 313 -7.05 -3.83 9.41
CA TYR A 313 -6.48 -4.65 10.46
C TYR A 313 -5.05 -5.09 10.15
N GLY A 314 -4.76 -5.50 8.92
CA GLY A 314 -3.44 -6.01 8.57
C GLY A 314 -2.37 -4.92 8.49
N MET A 315 -2.77 -3.67 8.21
CA MET A 315 -1.87 -2.52 8.23
C MET A 315 -1.78 -1.86 9.61
N LEU A 316 -2.84 -1.80 10.42
CA LEU A 316 -2.84 -0.99 11.65
C LEU A 316 -2.90 -1.81 12.96
N ARG A 317 -3.12 -3.13 12.91
CA ARG A 317 -3.24 -3.98 14.12
C ARG A 317 -2.25 -5.15 14.16
#